data_AF-A0A9P1CNY7-F1
#
_entry.id   AF-A0A9P1CNY7-F1
#
_cell.length_a   1.000
_cell.length_b   1.000
_cell.length_c   1.000
_cell.angle_alpha   90.00
_cell.angle_beta   90.00
_cell.angle_gamma   90.00
#
_symmetry.space_group_name_H-M   'P 1'
#
loop_
_entity.id
_entity.type
_entity.pdbx_description
1 polymer ?
#
loop_
_entity_poly.entity_id
_entity_poly.type
_entity_poly.pdbx_seq_one_letter_code
_entity_poly.pdbx_strand_id
1 'polypeptide(L)'
;MRLAAGVGTGNSTAKHARSVGDLFSSGVFNNPNETSETAMHNKAKRTGLTLGCEMSYHDLPICTGYDDDGVPVIEMKPWPFLLPNQMAQALLDDGFLDILVDLSKMDEYWAHMLQEYPGHPVMDLEMYCMHFKGDWKYIWQLFSLTRYANKEQVCWKCAATKGTSDVNMSYTNIAPTAPWRDTIYDGSIPWDEQPSLSKLPGFDLRMIGLDILHIFHLGVGRDLVGSTVRVLARLRFWRGNNLDQQLASASVSLRSFARQFRLPLRLKRLTKVNLNWKSNEDPEVHCKGYDTFVLLKWLEAEMEAGGRAEVPSALRTLVWASNNVFGLLANAGMFLTPQQQDQVKTVGNLLMHTYLGLAAAALEQGDRLWKIRPKWHLLHHLFLETDRASAYNFHYLSTWMDEDGVKKWMNLKKKTHPFRATERTINRWLLGLRPKLEAILAECLEKSKSREPLKPRVFVCFFLLVLGAKTQNPPGLKPHETTNFV
;
A
#
# COMPACT_ATOMS: atom_id res chain seq x y z
N MET A 1 -12.38 -8.16 30.80
CA MET A 1 -13.78 -7.73 30.73
C MET A 1 -14.64 -8.96 30.45
N ARG A 2 -15.60 -9.30 31.31
CA ARG A 2 -16.56 -10.37 31.02
C ARG A 2 -17.51 -9.83 29.96
N LEU A 3 -17.32 -10.26 28.71
CA LEU A 3 -18.42 -10.31 27.74
C LEU A 3 -19.60 -10.96 28.46
N ALA A 4 -20.66 -10.20 28.67
CA ALA A 4 -21.93 -10.76 29.07
C ALA A 4 -22.34 -11.69 27.93
N ALA A 5 -22.10 -12.99 28.14
CA ALA A 5 -22.56 -14.05 27.28
C ALA A 5 -24.09 -14.13 27.35
N GLY A 6 -24.75 -13.12 26.79
CA GLY A 6 -26.07 -13.25 26.22
C GLY A 6 -25.93 -13.87 24.84
N VAL A 7 -25.34 -15.07 24.77
CA VAL A 7 -25.58 -15.94 23.62
C VAL A 7 -27.03 -16.39 23.79
N GLY A 8 -27.94 -15.54 23.32
CA GLY A 8 -29.28 -16.01 23.01
C GLY A 8 -29.08 -17.18 22.07
N THR A 9 -29.48 -18.38 22.50
CA THR A 9 -29.71 -19.52 21.62
C THR A 9 -30.90 -19.17 20.73
N GLY A 10 -30.75 -18.14 19.91
CA GLY A 10 -31.62 -17.90 18.79
C GLY A 10 -31.43 -19.11 17.90
N ASN A 11 -32.49 -19.89 17.73
CA ASN A 11 -32.65 -20.79 16.62
C ASN A 11 -32.56 -19.95 15.33
N SER A 12 -31.34 -19.60 14.93
CA SER A 12 -31.03 -19.23 13.57
C SER A 12 -31.30 -20.49 12.77
N THR A 13 -32.52 -20.58 12.25
CA THR A 13 -32.82 -21.50 11.17
C THR A 13 -31.80 -21.16 10.09
N ALA A 14 -30.76 -22.00 9.97
CA ALA A 14 -29.76 -21.88 8.92
C ALA A 14 -30.50 -21.97 7.59
N LYS A 15 -30.92 -20.81 7.07
CA LYS A 15 -31.48 -20.67 5.73
C LYS A 15 -30.44 -21.29 4.83
N HIS A 16 -30.73 -22.48 4.30
CA HIS A 16 -29.87 -23.13 3.32
C HIS A 16 -29.64 -22.12 2.20
N ALA A 17 -28.43 -21.59 2.12
CA ALA A 17 -28.03 -20.68 1.06
C ALA A 17 -28.21 -21.46 -0.24
N ARG A 18 -29.17 -21.04 -1.06
CA ARG A 18 -29.36 -21.61 -2.40
C ARG A 18 -28.08 -21.37 -3.17
N SER A 19 -27.53 -22.41 -3.80
CA SER A 19 -26.35 -22.25 -4.61
C SER A 19 -26.65 -21.30 -5.78
N VAL A 20 -25.64 -20.60 -6.29
CA VAL A 20 -25.79 -19.75 -7.49
C VAL A 20 -26.38 -20.56 -8.66
N GLY A 21 -26.09 -21.86 -8.74
CA GLY A 21 -26.67 -22.78 -9.73
C GLY A 21 -28.18 -22.99 -9.57
N ASP A 22 -28.69 -23.04 -8.34
CA ASP A 22 -30.12 -23.18 -8.06
C ASP A 22 -30.91 -21.95 -8.51
N LEU A 23 -30.26 -20.79 -8.57
CA LEU A 23 -30.90 -19.53 -8.93
C LEU A 23 -31.07 -19.34 -10.43
N PHE A 24 -30.07 -19.72 -11.22
CA PHE A 24 -30.21 -19.81 -12.68
C PHE A 24 -31.31 -20.81 -13.05
N SER A 25 -31.43 -21.90 -12.28
CA SER A 25 -32.48 -22.91 -12.47
C SER A 25 -33.87 -22.43 -12.00
N SER A 26 -33.96 -21.59 -10.97
CA SER A 26 -35.22 -21.12 -10.39
C SER A 26 -35.98 -20.06 -11.20
N GLY A 27 -35.49 -19.68 -12.38
CA GLY A 27 -36.10 -18.65 -13.22
C GLY A 27 -36.03 -17.23 -12.65
N VAL A 28 -35.27 -17.03 -11.57
CA VAL A 28 -35.11 -15.74 -10.88
C VAL A 28 -34.51 -14.65 -11.79
N PHE A 29 -33.79 -15.00 -12.86
CA PHE A 29 -33.27 -14.04 -13.84
C PHE A 29 -34.00 -14.05 -15.19
N ASN A 30 -35.11 -14.79 -15.32
CA ASN A 30 -35.80 -15.01 -16.60
C ASN A 30 -36.88 -13.97 -16.91
N ASN A 31 -36.97 -12.84 -16.19
CA ASN A 31 -37.89 -11.77 -16.56
C ASN A 31 -37.22 -10.84 -17.60
N PRO A 32 -37.56 -10.93 -18.89
CA PRO A 32 -36.96 -10.10 -19.94
C PRO A 32 -37.26 -8.61 -19.77
N ASN A 33 -38.20 -8.23 -18.89
CA ASN A 33 -38.53 -6.84 -18.59
C ASN A 33 -37.70 -6.26 -17.42
N GLU A 34 -36.99 -7.07 -16.64
CA GLU A 34 -36.06 -6.61 -15.58
C GLU A 34 -34.62 -6.51 -16.13
N THR A 35 -34.39 -5.70 -17.16
CA THR A 35 -33.08 -5.61 -17.84
C THR A 35 -32.05 -4.75 -17.11
N SER A 36 -32.45 -4.00 -16.07
CA SER A 36 -31.51 -3.12 -15.39
C SER A 36 -30.62 -3.88 -14.41
N GLU A 37 -29.30 -3.71 -14.53
CA GLU A 37 -28.32 -4.27 -13.59
C GLU A 37 -28.64 -3.88 -12.13
N THR A 38 -29.27 -2.72 -11.89
CA THR A 38 -29.75 -2.31 -10.56
C THR A 38 -30.83 -3.24 -10.02
N ALA A 39 -31.81 -3.63 -10.85
CA ALA A 39 -32.84 -4.58 -10.44
C ALA A 39 -32.24 -5.94 -10.08
N MET A 40 -31.22 -6.40 -10.82
CA MET A 40 -30.48 -7.62 -10.54
C MET A 40 -29.79 -7.58 -9.17
N HIS A 41 -29.10 -6.47 -8.84
CA HIS A 41 -28.47 -6.30 -7.52
C HIS A 41 -29.49 -6.22 -6.38
N ASN A 42 -30.59 -5.48 -6.56
CA ASN A 42 -31.66 -5.39 -5.57
C ASN A 42 -32.32 -6.76 -5.34
N LYS A 43 -32.46 -7.56 -6.40
CA LYS A 43 -32.95 -8.94 -6.29
C LYS A 43 -31.97 -9.81 -5.53
N ALA A 44 -30.68 -9.76 -5.87
CA ALA A 44 -29.62 -10.49 -5.16
C ALA A 44 -29.56 -10.12 -3.67
N LYS A 45 -29.73 -8.83 -3.32
CA LYS A 45 -29.81 -8.35 -1.93
C LYS A 45 -31.02 -8.95 -1.22
N ARG A 46 -32.20 -8.89 -1.84
CA ARG A 46 -33.44 -9.49 -1.28
C ARG A 46 -33.36 -11.00 -1.08
N THR A 47 -32.62 -11.71 -1.94
CA THR A 47 -32.44 -13.16 -1.84
C THR A 47 -31.25 -13.58 -0.96
N GLY A 48 -30.50 -12.64 -0.38
CA GLY A 48 -29.31 -12.93 0.43
C GLY A 48 -28.14 -13.52 -0.37
N LEU A 49 -28.02 -13.19 -1.65
CA LEU A 49 -26.91 -13.66 -2.50
C LEU A 49 -25.70 -12.75 -2.49
N THR A 50 -25.88 -11.55 -1.95
CA THR A 50 -24.83 -10.56 -1.78
C THR A 50 -24.83 -10.11 -0.33
N LEU A 51 -23.72 -9.54 0.10
CA LEU A 51 -23.66 -8.92 1.42
C LEU A 51 -24.67 -7.77 1.47
N GLY A 52 -25.31 -7.59 2.62
CA GLY A 52 -26.33 -6.56 2.86
C GLY A 52 -25.82 -5.12 2.82
N CYS A 53 -24.64 -4.85 2.26
CA CYS A 53 -24.00 -3.55 2.28
C CYS A 53 -24.83 -2.47 1.58
N GLU A 54 -24.91 -1.30 2.20
CA GLU A 54 -25.46 -0.10 1.58
C GLU A 54 -24.33 0.74 1.01
N MET A 55 -24.60 1.36 -0.14
CA MET A 55 -23.66 2.26 -0.77
C MET A 55 -23.96 3.67 -0.30
N SER A 56 -23.01 4.31 0.35
CA SER A 56 -23.09 5.73 0.67
C SER A 56 -22.50 6.57 -0.46
N TYR A 57 -22.86 7.85 -0.52
CA TYR A 57 -22.27 8.80 -1.46
C TYR A 57 -21.64 9.92 -0.67
N HIS A 58 -20.36 10.17 -0.91
CA HIS A 58 -19.63 11.29 -0.30
C HIS A 58 -18.96 12.11 -1.39
N ASP A 59 -18.92 13.43 -1.20
CA ASP A 59 -18.23 14.30 -2.13
C ASP A 59 -16.73 14.13 -1.99
N LEU A 60 -16.09 13.78 -3.11
CA LEU A 60 -14.65 13.70 -3.25
C LEU A 60 -14.13 14.81 -4.15
N PRO A 61 -12.97 15.40 -3.83
CA PRO A 61 -12.21 16.23 -4.75
C PRO A 61 -11.64 15.36 -5.88
N ILE A 62 -12.13 15.52 -7.10
CA ILE A 62 -11.64 14.78 -8.27
C ILE A 62 -10.97 15.74 -9.24
N CYS A 63 -9.73 15.41 -9.61
CA CYS A 63 -9.04 16.07 -10.71
C CYS A 63 -9.74 15.70 -12.03
N THR A 64 -10.47 16.66 -12.62
CA THR A 64 -11.24 16.46 -13.86
C THR A 64 -10.47 16.86 -15.11
N GLY A 65 -9.39 17.62 -14.93
CA GLY A 65 -8.50 18.07 -15.98
C GLY A 65 -7.36 18.90 -15.40
N TYR A 66 -6.66 19.59 -16.31
CA TYR A 66 -5.70 20.63 -15.97
C TYR A 66 -6.11 21.88 -16.75
N ASP A 67 -5.94 23.05 -16.14
CA ASP A 67 -6.11 24.32 -16.84
C ASP A 67 -4.92 24.60 -17.78
N ASP A 68 -4.96 25.75 -18.45
CA ASP A 68 -3.93 26.16 -19.41
C ASP A 68 -2.54 26.34 -18.77
N ASP A 69 -2.48 26.54 -17.45
CA ASP A 69 -1.25 26.66 -16.66
C ASP A 69 -0.75 25.30 -16.13
N GLY A 70 -1.46 24.21 -16.43
CA GLY A 70 -1.12 22.88 -15.92
C GLY A 70 -1.46 22.68 -14.45
N VAL A 71 -2.30 23.55 -13.86
CA VAL A 71 -2.83 23.40 -12.52
C VAL A 71 -4.01 22.42 -12.57
N PRO A 72 -4.09 21.42 -11.68
CA PRO A 72 -5.19 20.47 -11.69
C PRO A 72 -6.51 21.16 -11.35
N VAL A 73 -7.52 20.99 -12.20
CA VAL A 73 -8.90 21.42 -11.93
C VAL A 73 -9.56 20.37 -11.04
N ILE A 74 -9.88 20.76 -9.80
CA ILE A 74 -10.50 19.89 -8.79
C ILE A 74 -11.99 20.20 -8.71
N GLU A 75 -12.84 19.21 -8.97
CA GLU A 75 -14.29 19.30 -8.80
C GLU A 75 -14.75 18.36 -7.68
N MET A 76 -15.63 18.85 -6.80
CA MET A 76 -16.32 17.99 -5.83
C MET A 76 -17.37 17.14 -6.57
N LYS A 77 -17.24 15.81 -6.51
CA LYS A 77 -18.20 14.88 -7.12
C LYS A 77 -18.74 13.90 -6.11
N PRO A 78 -20.06 13.64 -6.11
CA PRO A 78 -20.64 12.59 -5.29
C PRO A 78 -20.08 11.27 -5.78
N TRP A 79 -19.43 10.56 -4.87
CA TRP A 79 -18.72 9.34 -5.20
C TRP A 79 -19.27 8.16 -4.39
N PRO A 80 -19.55 7.01 -5.01
CA PRO A 80 -20.06 5.86 -4.29
C PRO A 80 -18.99 5.22 -3.41
N PHE A 81 -19.34 4.96 -2.15
CA PHE A 81 -18.51 4.27 -1.18
C PHE A 81 -19.24 3.06 -0.60
N LEU A 82 -18.47 2.04 -0.28
CA LEU A 82 -18.84 1.11 0.78
C LEU A 82 -18.09 1.56 2.02
N LEU A 83 -18.82 2.07 3.01
CA LEU A 83 -18.17 2.48 4.24
C LEU A 83 -17.63 1.25 4.95
N PRO A 84 -16.40 1.32 5.49
CA PRO A 84 -15.80 0.22 6.25
C PRO A 84 -16.74 -0.36 7.30
N ASN A 85 -17.38 0.47 8.12
CA ASN A 85 -18.31 0.01 9.16
C ASN A 85 -19.54 -0.70 8.59
N GLN A 86 -20.14 -0.21 7.50
CA GLN A 86 -21.31 -0.84 6.87
C GLN A 86 -20.96 -2.20 6.26
N MET A 87 -19.83 -2.26 5.55
CA MET A 87 -19.30 -3.49 4.98
C MET A 87 -19.08 -4.54 6.06
N ALA A 88 -18.55 -4.08 7.18
CA ALA A 88 -18.12 -4.93 8.24
C ALA A 88 -19.30 -5.43 9.09
N GLN A 89 -20.27 -4.57 9.38
CA GLN A 89 -21.57 -4.97 9.94
C GLN A 89 -22.23 -6.04 9.05
N ALA A 90 -22.28 -5.82 7.73
CA ALA A 90 -22.88 -6.80 6.83
C ALA A 90 -22.17 -8.16 6.85
N LEU A 91 -20.86 -8.20 7.12
CA LEU A 91 -20.13 -9.46 7.30
C LEU A 91 -20.43 -10.12 8.65
N LEU A 92 -20.60 -9.33 9.72
CA LEU A 92 -21.02 -9.83 11.04
C LEU A 92 -22.43 -10.43 10.96
N ASP A 93 -23.36 -9.70 10.35
CA ASP A 93 -24.75 -10.11 10.18
C ASP A 93 -24.86 -11.41 9.35
N ASP A 94 -23.96 -11.60 8.38
CA ASP A 94 -23.87 -12.82 7.56
C ASP A 94 -23.03 -13.95 8.22
N GLY A 95 -22.55 -13.76 9.45
CA GLY A 95 -21.87 -14.80 10.24
C GLY A 95 -20.41 -15.05 9.86
N PHE A 96 -19.73 -14.06 9.28
CA PHE A 96 -18.33 -14.20 8.85
C PHE A 96 -17.29 -13.80 9.91
N LEU A 97 -17.69 -13.44 11.15
CA LEU A 97 -16.81 -12.92 12.20
C LEU A 97 -15.50 -13.74 12.38
N ASP A 98 -15.62 -15.07 12.46
CA ASP A 98 -14.49 -15.98 12.69
C ASP A 98 -13.44 -15.97 11.57
N ILE A 99 -13.79 -15.47 10.38
CA ILE A 99 -12.87 -15.33 9.25
C ILE A 99 -12.18 -13.96 9.29
N LEU A 100 -12.81 -12.95 9.89
CA LEU A 100 -12.35 -11.56 9.83
C LEU A 100 -11.29 -11.25 10.87
N VAL A 101 -11.46 -11.82 12.07
CA VAL A 101 -10.69 -11.45 13.26
C VAL A 101 -10.36 -12.71 14.05
N ASP A 102 -9.10 -12.83 14.46
CA ASP A 102 -8.70 -13.76 15.51
C ASP A 102 -9.12 -13.16 16.86
N LEU A 103 -10.32 -13.52 17.33
CA LEU A 103 -10.89 -12.98 18.57
C LEU A 103 -9.97 -13.17 19.78
N SER A 104 -9.10 -14.19 19.77
CA SER A 104 -8.14 -14.44 20.84
C SER A 104 -7.07 -13.34 20.98
N LYS A 105 -6.85 -12.57 19.91
CA LYS A 105 -5.87 -11.48 19.85
C LYS A 105 -6.49 -10.10 19.92
N MET A 106 -7.81 -10.02 20.03
CA MET A 106 -8.51 -8.73 19.98
C MET A 106 -8.20 -7.86 21.20
N ASP A 107 -8.15 -8.45 22.40
CA ASP A 107 -7.78 -7.73 23.62
C ASP A 107 -6.33 -7.21 23.56
N GLU A 108 -5.39 -8.04 23.07
CA GLU A 108 -3.99 -7.64 22.85
C GLU A 108 -3.91 -6.50 21.84
N TYR A 109 -4.61 -6.62 20.70
CA TYR A 109 -4.66 -5.61 19.67
C TYR A 109 -5.10 -4.25 20.22
N TRP A 110 -6.23 -4.21 20.93
CA TRP A 110 -6.74 -2.97 21.48
C TRP A 110 -5.87 -2.44 22.62
N ALA A 111 -5.24 -3.30 23.42
CA ALA A 111 -4.29 -2.87 24.44
C ALA A 111 -3.10 -2.10 23.84
N HIS A 112 -2.64 -2.48 22.65
CA HIS A 112 -1.60 -1.73 21.93
C HIS A 112 -2.15 -0.47 21.26
N MET A 113 -3.28 -0.56 20.54
CA MET A 113 -3.80 0.57 19.78
C MET A 113 -4.30 1.71 20.68
N LEU A 114 -4.90 1.41 21.83
CA LEU A 114 -5.40 2.42 22.77
C LEU A 114 -4.26 3.17 23.49
N GLN A 115 -3.05 2.63 23.54
CA GLN A 115 -1.88 3.39 24.02
C GLN A 115 -1.58 4.58 23.10
N GLU A 116 -1.84 4.42 21.81
CA GLU A 116 -1.60 5.47 20.82
C GLU A 116 -2.81 6.40 20.64
N TYR A 117 -4.01 5.83 20.74
CA TYR A 117 -5.27 6.55 20.58
C TYR A 117 -6.14 6.43 21.85
N PRO A 118 -5.74 7.07 22.97
CA PRO A 118 -6.43 6.90 24.25
C PRO A 118 -7.86 7.45 24.26
N GLY A 119 -8.16 8.44 23.40
CA GLY A 119 -9.50 9.00 23.23
C GLY A 119 -10.35 8.30 22.16
N HIS A 120 -9.88 7.18 21.61
CA HIS A 120 -10.59 6.50 20.54
C HIS A 120 -11.86 5.83 21.09
N PRO A 121 -13.04 6.02 20.47
CA PRO A 121 -14.33 5.58 21.03
C PRO A 121 -14.56 4.06 20.96
N VAL A 122 -13.51 3.24 20.87
CA VAL A 122 -13.58 1.78 20.70
C VAL A 122 -14.46 1.05 21.70
N MET A 123 -14.71 1.66 22.84
CA MET A 123 -15.59 1.13 23.87
C MET A 123 -17.07 1.13 23.46
N ASP A 124 -17.48 1.96 22.48
CA ASP A 124 -18.89 2.28 22.21
C ASP A 124 -19.41 1.80 20.84
N LEU A 125 -18.54 1.41 19.89
CA LEU A 125 -19.00 0.89 18.57
C LEU A 125 -18.30 -0.42 18.22
N GLU A 126 -18.98 -1.22 17.40
CA GLU A 126 -18.48 -2.52 16.98
C GLU A 126 -17.26 -2.40 16.04
N MET A 127 -17.16 -1.34 15.22
CA MET A 127 -16.15 -1.25 14.13
C MET A 127 -15.64 0.17 13.83
N TYR A 128 -14.33 0.28 13.54
CA TYR A 128 -13.63 1.55 13.32
C TYR A 128 -12.65 1.54 12.16
N CYS A 129 -12.51 2.69 11.50
CA CYS A 129 -11.38 2.93 10.60
C CYS A 129 -10.14 3.11 11.47
N MET A 130 -9.08 2.32 11.23
CA MET A 130 -7.83 2.45 11.97
C MET A 130 -6.76 3.20 11.19
N HIS A 131 -6.71 2.97 9.88
CA HIS A 131 -5.74 3.60 9.02
C HIS A 131 -6.30 3.84 7.61
N PHE A 132 -5.93 4.97 7.03
CA PHE A 132 -6.03 5.24 5.61
C PHE A 132 -4.68 4.97 4.97
N LYS A 133 -4.61 4.02 4.05
CA LYS A 133 -3.38 3.63 3.36
C LYS A 133 -3.58 3.66 1.86
N GLY A 134 -2.50 3.86 1.14
CA GLY A 134 -2.48 3.95 -0.32
C GLY A 134 -1.18 4.56 -0.80
N ASP A 135 -1.06 4.71 -2.12
CA ASP A 135 0.03 5.48 -2.66
C ASP A 135 -0.10 6.97 -2.24
N TRP A 136 1.00 7.70 -2.27
CA TRP A 136 0.98 9.09 -1.83
C TRP A 136 0.04 9.94 -2.69
N LYS A 137 -0.08 9.64 -3.99
CA LYS A 137 -0.96 10.37 -4.89
C LYS A 137 -2.41 10.28 -4.42
N TYR A 138 -2.86 9.08 -4.13
CA TYR A 138 -4.17 8.78 -3.59
C TYR A 138 -4.41 9.50 -2.27
N ILE A 139 -3.48 9.42 -1.33
CA ILE A 139 -3.63 10.04 -0.01
C ILE A 139 -3.78 11.56 -0.10
N TRP A 140 -2.98 12.25 -0.93
CA TRP A 140 -3.10 13.71 -1.02
C TRP A 140 -4.41 14.14 -1.68
N GLN A 141 -4.91 13.37 -2.64
CA GLN A 141 -6.20 13.66 -3.27
C GLN A 141 -7.36 13.38 -2.30
N LEU A 142 -7.32 12.23 -1.63
CA LEU A 142 -8.36 11.80 -0.70
C LEU A 142 -8.60 12.81 0.43
N PHE A 143 -7.53 13.44 0.91
CA PHE A 143 -7.55 14.39 2.01
C PHE A 143 -7.32 15.84 1.59
N SER A 144 -7.41 16.17 0.29
CA SER A 144 -7.16 17.53 -0.21
C SER A 144 -5.88 18.17 0.36
N LEU A 145 -4.80 17.38 0.47
CA LEU A 145 -3.61 17.84 1.19
C LEU A 145 -2.93 18.98 0.43
N THR A 146 -2.64 20.07 1.13
CA THR A 146 -1.90 21.22 0.61
C THR A 146 -0.39 20.98 0.57
N ARG A 147 0.07 19.96 1.30
CA ARG A 147 1.48 19.55 1.41
C ARG A 147 1.72 18.20 0.72
N TYR A 148 2.46 18.21 -0.39
CA TYR A 148 2.75 17.00 -1.17
C TYR A 148 4.00 17.19 -2.03
N ALA A 149 4.49 16.11 -2.66
CA ALA A 149 5.79 16.06 -3.33
C ALA A 149 6.11 17.19 -4.32
N ASN A 150 5.11 17.80 -4.97
CA ASN A 150 5.32 18.87 -5.95
C ASN A 150 5.30 20.29 -5.34
N LYS A 151 4.87 20.45 -4.08
CA LYS A 151 4.82 21.75 -3.37
C LYS A 151 6.13 22.03 -2.62
N GLU A 152 6.30 23.26 -2.15
CA GLU A 152 7.47 23.60 -1.31
C GLU A 152 7.41 22.84 0.02
N GLN A 153 6.27 22.87 0.71
CA GLN A 153 6.01 21.96 1.83
C GLN A 153 5.67 20.58 1.29
N VAL A 154 6.56 19.63 1.52
CA VAL A 154 6.46 18.32 0.87
C VAL A 154 5.73 17.32 1.72
N CYS A 155 5.69 17.45 3.04
CA CYS A 155 5.17 16.43 3.96
C CYS A 155 3.87 16.87 4.61
N TRP A 156 2.90 15.96 4.76
CA TRP A 156 1.67 16.23 5.51
C TRP A 156 1.79 15.93 7.01
N LYS A 157 2.83 15.19 7.41
CA LYS A 157 3.08 14.84 8.81
C LYS A 157 3.87 15.90 9.56
N CYS A 158 4.61 16.75 8.86
CA CYS A 158 5.47 17.77 9.44
C CYS A 158 5.59 18.98 8.49
N ALA A 159 6.39 19.98 8.86
CA ALA A 159 6.63 21.17 8.06
C ALA A 159 7.85 21.08 7.12
N ALA A 160 8.38 19.87 6.86
CA ALA A 160 9.53 19.69 5.97
C ALA A 160 9.26 20.24 4.55
N THR A 161 10.28 20.91 4.00
CA THR A 161 10.21 21.61 2.72
C THR A 161 11.17 21.02 1.69
N LYS A 162 11.18 21.54 0.45
CA LYS A 162 12.22 21.22 -0.54
C LYS A 162 13.57 21.87 -0.23
N GLY A 163 13.60 22.78 0.75
CA GLY A 163 14.79 23.52 1.12
C GLY A 163 15.05 24.76 0.25
N THR A 164 14.07 25.18 -0.56
CA THR A 164 14.24 26.33 -1.46
C THR A 164 14.32 27.63 -0.67
N SER A 165 13.47 27.78 0.35
CA SER A 165 13.41 28.94 1.23
C SER A 165 14.28 28.80 2.48
N ASP A 166 14.35 27.59 3.05
CA ASP A 166 15.15 27.28 4.24
C ASP A 166 15.71 25.85 4.15
N VAL A 167 17.02 25.76 3.94
CA VAL A 167 17.74 24.48 3.83
C VAL A 167 17.65 23.64 5.10
N ASN A 168 17.47 24.25 6.27
CA ASN A 168 17.36 23.51 7.54
C ASN A 168 16.05 22.72 7.61
N MET A 169 14.99 23.25 7.01
CA MET A 169 13.69 22.58 6.88
C MET A 169 13.64 21.58 5.73
N SER A 170 14.72 21.44 4.93
CA SER A 170 14.76 20.51 3.82
C SER A 170 14.42 19.08 4.26
N TYR A 171 13.60 18.40 3.46
CA TYR A 171 13.26 16.99 3.66
C TYR A 171 14.48 16.06 3.57
N THR A 172 15.60 16.54 3.01
CA THR A 172 16.88 15.84 2.96
C THR A 172 17.74 16.03 4.23
N ASN A 173 17.37 16.97 5.11
CA ASN A 173 18.01 17.12 6.41
C ASN A 173 17.55 15.98 7.33
N ILE A 174 18.36 14.92 7.43
CA ILE A 174 18.07 13.77 8.30
C ILE A 174 18.71 13.88 9.68
N ALA A 175 19.39 14.99 10.00
CA ALA A 175 20.08 15.16 11.28
C ALA A 175 19.10 14.92 12.45
N PRO A 176 19.57 14.36 13.59
CA PRO A 176 18.73 14.21 14.78
C PRO A 176 18.11 15.53 15.27
N THR A 177 18.78 16.65 14.99
CA THR A 177 18.36 18.02 15.32
C THR A 177 17.67 18.75 14.17
N ALA A 178 17.21 18.03 13.14
CA ALA A 178 16.52 18.66 12.01
C ALA A 178 15.22 19.33 12.48
N PRO A 179 15.01 20.65 12.27
CA PRO A 179 13.90 21.38 12.89
C PRO A 179 12.51 20.87 12.51
N TRP A 180 12.33 20.28 11.32
CA TRP A 180 11.05 19.70 10.92
C TRP A 180 10.62 18.52 11.84
N ARG A 181 11.54 17.90 12.58
CA ARG A 181 11.21 16.81 13.53
C ARG A 181 10.33 17.31 14.67
N ASP A 182 10.53 18.56 15.10
CA ASP A 182 9.73 19.18 16.17
C ASP A 182 8.34 19.61 15.67
N THR A 183 8.12 19.60 14.35
CA THR A 183 6.85 19.94 13.71
C THR A 183 6.00 18.71 13.38
N ILE A 184 6.42 17.51 13.80
CA ILE A 184 5.69 16.27 13.54
C ILE A 184 4.37 16.30 14.31
N TYR A 185 3.25 16.33 13.57
CA TYR A 185 1.90 16.41 14.14
C TYR A 185 1.71 17.58 15.12
N ASP A 186 2.33 18.73 14.85
CA ASP A 186 2.28 19.96 15.66
C ASP A 186 0.91 20.66 15.73
N GLY A 187 -0.15 20.02 15.25
CA GLY A 187 -1.49 20.57 15.14
C GLY A 187 -1.72 21.42 13.88
N SER A 188 -0.70 21.66 13.07
CA SER A 188 -0.90 22.33 11.78
C SER A 188 -1.69 21.43 10.83
N ILE A 189 -2.83 21.94 10.36
CA ILE A 189 -3.75 21.21 9.50
C ILE A 189 -3.20 21.22 8.06
N PRO A 190 -3.03 20.06 7.39
CA PRO A 190 -2.42 19.99 6.07
C PRO A 190 -3.43 20.13 4.92
N TRP A 191 -4.56 20.79 5.13
CA TRP A 191 -5.59 21.04 4.12
C TRP A 191 -6.26 22.41 4.35
N ASP A 192 -6.67 23.08 3.28
CA ASP A 192 -7.41 24.35 3.37
C ASP A 192 -8.90 24.10 3.65
N GLU A 193 -9.46 23.06 3.04
CA GLU A 193 -10.85 22.61 3.23
C GLU A 193 -10.86 21.26 3.95
N GLN A 194 -11.68 21.13 5.00
CA GLN A 194 -11.76 19.92 5.80
C GLN A 194 -12.31 18.72 5.01
N PRO A 195 -11.52 17.66 4.76
CA PRO A 195 -11.95 16.51 3.99
C PRO A 195 -13.09 15.76 4.69
N SER A 196 -14.04 15.23 3.92
CA SER A 196 -15.19 14.48 4.46
C SER A 196 -14.77 13.32 5.37
N LEU A 197 -13.69 12.61 5.04
CA LEU A 197 -13.19 11.48 5.83
C LEU A 197 -12.51 11.90 7.14
N SER A 198 -12.04 13.14 7.24
CA SER A 198 -11.50 13.67 8.49
C SER A 198 -12.59 13.96 9.54
N LYS A 199 -13.87 13.93 9.13
CA LYS A 199 -15.02 14.12 10.02
C LYS A 199 -15.49 12.81 10.67
N LEU A 200 -14.85 11.68 10.36
CA LEU A 200 -15.18 10.42 11.00
C LEU A 200 -14.89 10.49 12.51
N PRO A 201 -15.75 9.91 13.36
CA PRO A 201 -15.50 9.85 14.80
C PRO A 201 -14.15 9.20 15.11
N GLY A 202 -13.36 9.84 15.95
CA GLY A 202 -12.02 9.36 16.34
C GLY A 202 -10.93 9.59 15.29
N PHE A 203 -11.22 10.30 14.19
CA PHE A 203 -10.20 10.62 13.19
C PHE A 203 -9.01 11.39 13.78
N ASP A 204 -7.81 10.93 13.44
CA ASP A 204 -6.54 11.56 13.77
C ASP A 204 -5.61 11.53 12.56
N LEU A 205 -4.79 12.56 12.37
CA LEU A 205 -3.86 12.64 11.24
C LEU A 205 -2.84 11.49 11.22
N ARG A 206 -2.56 10.88 12.38
CA ARG A 206 -1.72 9.67 12.55
C ARG A 206 -2.33 8.43 11.91
N MET A 207 -3.65 8.43 11.67
CA MET A 207 -4.33 7.36 10.96
C MET A 207 -4.02 7.38 9.45
N ILE A 208 -3.48 8.47 8.90
CA ILE A 208 -2.97 8.48 7.53
C ILE A 208 -1.64 7.70 7.49
N GLY A 209 -1.76 6.42 7.14
CA GLY A 209 -0.70 5.44 7.12
C GLY A 209 0.28 5.62 5.96
N LEU A 210 1.55 5.36 6.25
CA LEU A 210 2.62 5.38 5.26
C LEU A 210 2.76 4.00 4.62
N ASP A 211 2.52 3.92 3.31
CA ASP A 211 2.62 2.67 2.59
C ASP A 211 4.05 2.37 2.13
N ILE A 212 4.67 1.43 2.83
CA ILE A 212 6.03 0.92 2.56
C ILE A 212 6.20 0.35 1.14
N LEU A 213 5.14 -0.17 0.51
CA LEU A 213 5.21 -0.68 -0.87
C LEU A 213 5.53 0.47 -1.81
N HIS A 214 4.78 1.57 -1.73
CA HIS A 214 4.97 2.72 -2.61
C HIS A 214 6.15 3.59 -2.22
N ILE A 215 6.45 3.69 -0.93
CA ILE A 215 7.58 4.48 -0.41
C ILE A 215 8.90 3.81 -0.75
N PHE A 216 9.07 2.54 -0.38
CA PHE A 216 10.32 1.81 -0.56
C PHE A 216 10.30 0.96 -1.83
N HIS A 217 9.52 -0.13 -1.88
CA HIS A 217 9.67 -1.15 -2.91
C HIS A 217 9.37 -0.67 -4.36
N LEU A 218 8.43 0.27 -4.53
CA LEU A 218 8.11 0.93 -5.81
C LEU A 218 8.67 2.36 -5.90
N GLY A 219 9.41 2.80 -4.88
CA GLY A 219 10.02 4.12 -4.79
C GLY A 219 11.52 4.00 -4.57
N VAL A 220 11.96 4.35 -3.37
CA VAL A 220 13.38 4.44 -2.97
C VAL A 220 14.18 3.18 -3.30
N GLY A 221 13.61 1.99 -3.06
CA GLY A 221 14.28 0.72 -3.32
C GLY A 221 14.59 0.50 -4.80
N ARG A 222 13.78 1.03 -5.73
CA ARG A 222 14.09 0.96 -7.17
C ARG A 222 15.24 1.87 -7.57
N ASP A 223 15.29 3.07 -6.98
CA ASP A 223 16.41 3.99 -7.16
C ASP A 223 17.68 3.30 -6.63
N LEU A 224 17.67 2.82 -5.38
CA LEU A 224 18.78 2.10 -4.74
C LEU A 224 19.30 0.92 -5.59
N VAL A 225 18.41 0.03 -6.04
CA VAL A 225 18.80 -1.12 -6.86
C VAL A 225 19.38 -0.67 -8.20
N GLY A 226 18.75 0.31 -8.87
CA GLY A 226 19.23 0.87 -10.14
C GLY A 226 20.66 1.42 -10.03
N SER A 227 20.90 2.24 -9.00
CA SER A 227 22.21 2.82 -8.67
C SER A 227 23.24 1.74 -8.35
N THR A 228 22.89 0.77 -7.51
CA THR A 228 23.78 -0.32 -7.11
C THR A 228 24.22 -1.15 -8.32
N VAL A 229 23.28 -1.54 -9.19
CA VAL A 229 23.61 -2.27 -10.42
C VAL A 229 24.53 -1.44 -11.32
N ARG A 230 24.34 -0.11 -11.39
CA ARG A 230 25.19 0.78 -12.20
C ARG A 230 26.61 0.86 -11.65
N VAL A 231 26.77 0.98 -10.34
CA VAL A 231 28.09 0.98 -9.69
C VAL A 231 28.81 -0.34 -9.92
N LEU A 232 28.14 -1.48 -9.68
CA LEU A 232 28.73 -2.80 -9.91
C LEU A 232 29.12 -3.03 -11.38
N ALA A 233 28.32 -2.56 -12.34
CA ALA A 233 28.65 -2.65 -13.76
C ALA A 233 29.85 -1.76 -14.17
N ARG A 234 30.00 -0.58 -13.55
CA ARG A 234 31.18 0.28 -13.73
C ARG A 234 32.45 -0.39 -13.17
N LEU A 235 32.33 -1.08 -12.05
CA LEU A 235 33.40 -1.87 -11.44
C LEU A 235 33.76 -3.15 -12.22
N ARG A 236 33.07 -3.46 -13.32
CA ARG A 236 33.25 -4.73 -14.06
C ARG A 236 33.03 -5.96 -13.19
N PHE A 237 32.10 -5.86 -12.23
CA PHE A 237 31.82 -6.90 -11.24
C PHE A 237 31.38 -8.21 -11.90
N TRP A 238 30.52 -8.12 -12.93
CA TRP A 238 30.03 -9.26 -13.70
C TRP A 238 30.87 -9.56 -14.95
N ARG A 239 30.74 -10.78 -15.49
CA ARG A 239 31.47 -11.20 -16.69
C ARG A 239 30.94 -10.46 -17.92
N GLY A 240 31.84 -9.98 -18.78
CA GLY A 240 31.50 -9.39 -20.07
C GLY A 240 32.44 -8.25 -20.46
N ASN A 241 32.70 -8.11 -21.75
CA ASN A 241 33.60 -7.08 -22.28
C ASN A 241 32.88 -5.72 -22.41
N ASN A 242 31.56 -5.72 -22.55
CA ASN A 242 30.73 -4.53 -22.62
C ASN A 242 29.56 -4.59 -21.63
N LEU A 243 28.85 -3.48 -21.49
CA LEU A 243 27.76 -3.32 -20.54
C LEU A 243 26.61 -4.32 -20.76
N ASP A 244 26.26 -4.60 -22.02
CA ASP A 244 25.16 -5.50 -22.34
C ASP A 244 25.49 -6.96 -21.98
N GLN A 245 26.74 -7.38 -22.20
CA GLN A 245 27.23 -8.69 -21.76
C GLN A 245 27.25 -8.80 -20.23
N GLN A 246 27.68 -7.75 -19.52
CA GLN A 246 27.66 -7.71 -18.06
C GLN A 246 26.23 -7.85 -17.52
N LEU A 247 25.28 -7.07 -18.06
CA LEU A 247 23.87 -7.16 -17.66
C LEU A 247 23.24 -8.52 -18.00
N ALA A 248 23.64 -9.14 -19.12
CA ALA A 248 23.22 -10.50 -19.45
C ALA A 248 23.74 -11.52 -18.44
N SER A 249 25.01 -11.42 -18.05
CA SER A 249 25.60 -12.25 -16.99
C SER A 249 24.89 -12.06 -15.65
N ALA A 250 24.68 -10.80 -15.24
CA ALA A 250 23.93 -10.45 -14.03
C ALA A 250 22.50 -11.02 -14.05
N SER A 251 21.81 -10.93 -15.19
CA SER A 251 20.47 -11.50 -15.38
C SER A 251 20.41 -13.02 -15.23
N VAL A 252 21.46 -13.73 -15.68
CA VAL A 252 21.55 -15.18 -15.48
C VAL A 252 21.70 -15.49 -13.99
N SER A 253 22.57 -14.75 -13.30
CA SER A 253 22.78 -14.94 -11.86
C SER A 253 21.52 -14.67 -11.04
N LEU A 254 20.84 -13.53 -11.30
CA LEU A 254 19.58 -13.17 -10.65
C LEU A 254 18.50 -14.26 -10.81
N ARG A 255 18.35 -14.82 -12.01
CA ARG A 255 17.38 -15.91 -12.24
C ARG A 255 17.79 -17.21 -11.54
N SER A 256 19.08 -17.49 -11.48
CA SER A 256 19.60 -18.65 -10.75
C SER A 256 19.30 -18.52 -9.26
N PHE A 257 19.61 -17.34 -8.68
CA PHE A 257 19.30 -17.00 -7.30
C PHE A 257 17.81 -17.13 -7.01
N ALA A 258 16.95 -16.48 -7.79
CA ALA A 258 15.50 -16.55 -7.58
C ALA A 258 14.97 -17.99 -7.65
N ARG A 259 15.49 -18.82 -8.56
CA ARG A 259 15.13 -20.24 -8.63
C ARG A 259 15.60 -21.03 -7.42
N GLN A 260 16.86 -20.84 -7.00
CA GLN A 260 17.45 -21.50 -5.84
C GLN A 260 16.65 -21.24 -4.56
N PHE A 261 16.23 -20.00 -4.34
CA PHE A 261 15.47 -19.58 -3.16
C PHE A 261 13.94 -19.65 -3.35
N ARG A 262 13.46 -20.19 -4.47
CA ARG A 262 12.02 -20.31 -4.82
C ARG A 262 11.26 -18.98 -4.74
N LEU A 263 11.92 -17.89 -5.11
CA LEU A 263 11.35 -16.56 -5.12
C LEU A 263 10.68 -16.28 -6.48
N PRO A 264 9.39 -15.87 -6.52
CA PRO A 264 8.75 -15.51 -7.76
C PRO A 264 9.36 -14.21 -8.31
N LEU A 265 9.98 -14.29 -9.49
CA LEU A 265 10.60 -13.15 -10.16
C LEU A 265 9.89 -12.87 -11.49
N ARG A 266 9.29 -11.68 -11.63
CA ARG A 266 8.65 -11.22 -12.86
C ARG A 266 9.66 -10.55 -13.80
N LEU A 267 10.63 -9.83 -13.25
CA LEU A 267 11.72 -9.20 -14.01
C LEU A 267 12.66 -10.26 -14.61
N LYS A 268 12.47 -10.58 -15.90
CA LYS A 268 13.21 -11.67 -16.56
C LYS A 268 14.67 -11.35 -16.88
N ARG A 269 15.00 -10.07 -17.11
CA ARG A 269 16.33 -9.60 -17.58
C ARG A 269 16.56 -8.20 -17.03
N LEU A 270 17.82 -7.88 -16.75
CA LEU A 270 18.31 -6.52 -16.52
C LEU A 270 18.73 -5.93 -17.86
N THR A 271 18.19 -4.76 -18.21
CA THR A 271 18.47 -4.07 -19.48
C THR A 271 18.64 -2.58 -19.20
N LYS A 272 19.33 -1.85 -20.08
CA LYS A 272 19.44 -0.37 -19.94
C LYS A 272 18.07 0.30 -19.85
N VAL A 273 17.08 -0.23 -20.58
CA VAL A 273 15.70 0.29 -20.60
C VAL A 273 15.03 0.15 -19.24
N ASN A 274 15.08 -1.03 -18.63
CA ASN A 274 14.43 -1.23 -17.34
C ASN A 274 15.25 -0.75 -16.15
N LEU A 275 16.50 -0.34 -16.35
CA LEU A 275 17.33 0.32 -15.35
C LEU A 275 17.34 1.86 -15.51
N ASN A 276 16.57 2.38 -16.47
CA ASN A 276 16.53 3.79 -16.83
C ASN A 276 17.94 4.40 -17.07
N TRP A 277 18.82 3.64 -17.72
CA TRP A 277 20.20 4.08 -17.99
C TRP A 277 20.26 4.91 -19.27
N LYS A 278 19.68 6.12 -19.21
CA LYS A 278 19.87 7.15 -20.23
C LYS A 278 20.98 8.11 -19.82
N SER A 279 21.57 8.78 -20.80
CA SER A 279 22.52 9.87 -20.54
C SER A 279 21.83 10.94 -19.69
N ASN A 280 22.48 11.36 -18.60
CA ASN A 280 21.99 12.39 -17.65
C ASN A 280 20.77 12.03 -16.79
N GLU A 281 20.32 10.78 -16.78
CA GLU A 281 19.26 10.33 -15.87
C GLU A 281 19.83 9.53 -14.69
N ASP A 282 19.20 9.68 -13.53
CA ASP A 282 19.45 8.83 -12.38
C ASP A 282 18.97 7.39 -12.68
N PRO A 283 19.76 6.37 -12.38
CA PRO A 283 19.37 4.99 -12.60
C PRO A 283 18.22 4.57 -11.66
N GLU A 284 17.23 3.88 -12.21
CA GLU A 284 16.05 3.36 -11.49
C GLU A 284 15.65 2.02 -12.11
N VAL A 285 15.43 0.98 -11.30
CA VAL A 285 14.88 -0.27 -11.83
C VAL A 285 13.34 -0.23 -11.95
N HIS A 286 12.83 -0.28 -13.17
CA HIS A 286 11.41 -0.41 -13.46
C HIS A 286 10.95 -1.88 -13.35
N CYS A 287 10.58 -2.30 -12.14
CA CYS A 287 10.12 -3.66 -11.83
C CYS A 287 8.93 -3.67 -10.86
N LYS A 288 8.30 -4.82 -10.60
CA LYS A 288 7.24 -4.91 -9.59
C LYS A 288 7.84 -4.80 -8.18
N GLY A 289 7.06 -4.38 -7.18
CA GLY A 289 7.57 -4.15 -5.83
C GLY A 289 8.24 -5.39 -5.23
N TYR A 290 7.68 -6.56 -5.50
CA TYR A 290 8.24 -7.82 -5.03
C TYR A 290 9.56 -8.15 -5.73
N ASP A 291 9.71 -7.78 -7.01
CA ASP A 291 10.99 -7.93 -7.71
C ASP A 291 12.08 -7.06 -7.06
N THR A 292 11.76 -5.85 -6.58
CA THR A 292 12.70 -5.01 -5.82
C THR A 292 13.23 -5.73 -4.58
N PHE A 293 12.36 -6.41 -3.83
CA PHE A 293 12.77 -7.24 -2.69
C PHE A 293 13.71 -8.38 -3.12
N VAL A 294 13.38 -9.11 -4.20
CA VAL A 294 14.23 -10.19 -4.72
C VAL A 294 15.59 -9.65 -5.19
N LEU A 295 15.61 -8.50 -5.86
CA LEU A 295 16.82 -7.85 -6.35
C LEU A 295 17.75 -7.44 -5.21
N LEU A 296 17.22 -6.88 -4.12
CA LEU A 296 18.04 -6.52 -2.95
C LEU A 296 18.68 -7.76 -2.32
N LYS A 297 17.91 -8.84 -2.11
CA LYS A 297 18.45 -10.11 -1.60
C LYS A 297 19.52 -10.70 -2.51
N TRP A 298 19.30 -10.65 -3.82
CA TRP A 298 20.27 -11.12 -4.81
C TRP A 298 21.55 -10.27 -4.78
N LEU A 299 21.45 -8.95 -4.73
CA LEU A 299 22.61 -8.05 -4.69
C LEU A 299 23.49 -8.28 -3.45
N GLU A 300 22.89 -8.49 -2.29
CA GLU A 300 23.61 -8.86 -1.08
C GLU A 300 24.41 -10.16 -1.28
N ALA A 301 23.73 -11.22 -1.75
CA ALA A 301 24.36 -12.51 -2.01
C ALA A 301 25.48 -12.44 -3.08
N GLU A 302 25.31 -11.64 -4.13
CA GLU A 302 26.35 -11.40 -5.14
C GLU A 302 27.60 -10.77 -4.52
N MET A 303 27.43 -9.73 -3.72
CA MET A 303 28.54 -9.03 -3.08
C MET A 303 29.25 -9.89 -2.04
N GLU A 304 28.52 -10.76 -1.35
CA GLU A 304 29.06 -11.75 -0.41
C GLU A 304 29.85 -12.84 -1.13
N ALA A 305 29.35 -13.38 -2.24
CA ALA A 305 30.03 -14.41 -3.02
C ALA A 305 31.38 -13.97 -3.61
N GLY A 306 31.63 -12.65 -3.68
CA GLY A 306 32.86 -12.08 -4.22
C GLY A 306 32.85 -12.05 -5.74
N GLY A 307 32.73 -10.85 -6.32
CA GLY A 307 32.85 -10.65 -7.76
C GLY A 307 34.29 -10.46 -8.22
N ARG A 308 34.45 -9.99 -9.46
CA ARG A 308 35.76 -9.70 -10.05
C ARG A 308 36.45 -8.45 -9.51
N ALA A 309 35.71 -7.63 -8.79
CA ALA A 309 36.16 -6.34 -8.29
C ALA A 309 35.75 -6.15 -6.84
N GLU A 310 36.57 -5.41 -6.11
CA GLU A 310 36.25 -4.98 -4.77
C GLU A 310 35.03 -4.04 -4.79
N VAL A 311 34.07 -4.32 -3.92
CA VAL A 311 32.85 -3.53 -3.80
C VAL A 311 33.00 -2.59 -2.62
N PRO A 312 32.80 -1.28 -2.79
CA PRO A 312 32.88 -0.31 -1.70
C PRO A 312 32.06 -0.75 -0.49
N SER A 313 32.65 -0.65 0.70
CA SER A 313 32.01 -1.04 1.96
C SER A 313 30.67 -0.33 2.18
N ALA A 314 30.59 0.97 1.88
CA ALA A 314 29.35 1.75 1.96
C ALA A 314 28.22 1.16 1.09
N LEU A 315 28.54 0.62 -0.09
CA LEU A 315 27.54 -0.01 -0.96
C LEU A 315 27.04 -1.33 -0.36
N ARG A 316 27.95 -2.14 0.21
CA ARG A 316 27.59 -3.37 0.94
C ARG A 316 26.69 -3.04 2.14
N THR A 317 27.08 -2.05 2.95
CA THR A 317 26.31 -1.57 4.10
C THR A 317 24.92 -1.10 3.70
N LEU A 318 24.79 -0.38 2.59
CA LEU A 318 23.49 0.12 2.11
C LEU A 318 22.52 -1.02 1.77
N VAL A 319 22.98 -2.02 1.01
CA VAL A 319 22.14 -3.16 0.60
C VAL A 319 21.83 -4.06 1.80
N TRP A 320 22.83 -4.34 2.64
CA TRP A 320 22.63 -5.10 3.89
C TRP A 320 21.60 -4.41 4.80
N ALA A 321 21.75 -3.11 5.06
CA ALA A 321 20.84 -2.37 5.94
C ALA A 321 19.40 -2.39 5.39
N SER A 322 19.25 -2.29 4.07
CA SER A 322 17.95 -2.45 3.39
C SER A 322 17.36 -3.85 3.66
N ASN A 323 18.07 -4.92 3.34
CA ASN A 323 17.56 -6.28 3.53
C ASN A 323 17.29 -6.59 5.01
N ASN A 324 18.12 -6.08 5.91
CA ASN A 324 17.97 -6.28 7.34
C ASN A 324 16.66 -5.67 7.86
N VAL A 325 16.43 -4.37 7.62
CA VAL A 325 15.23 -3.67 8.13
C VAL A 325 13.95 -4.23 7.50
N PHE A 326 13.89 -4.31 6.17
CA PHE A 326 12.66 -4.78 5.51
C PHE A 326 12.44 -6.28 5.67
N GLY A 327 13.52 -7.06 5.82
CA GLY A 327 13.45 -8.47 6.18
C GLY A 327 12.90 -8.66 7.59
N LEU A 328 13.37 -7.88 8.57
CA LEU A 328 12.85 -7.92 9.94
C LEU A 328 11.36 -7.55 9.97
N LEU A 329 10.98 -6.44 9.36
CA LEU A 329 9.59 -5.97 9.32
C LEU A 329 8.63 -6.98 8.68
N ALA A 330 9.05 -7.67 7.62
CA ALA A 330 8.23 -8.68 6.94
C ALA A 330 8.10 -10.00 7.73
N ASN A 331 9.00 -10.27 8.67
CA ASN A 331 8.98 -11.48 9.51
C ASN A 331 8.54 -11.23 10.95
N ALA A 332 8.42 -9.97 11.37
CA ALA A 332 7.93 -9.57 12.69
C ALA A 332 6.39 -9.66 12.76
N GLY A 333 5.88 -9.66 14.00
CA GLY A 333 4.44 -9.59 14.25
C GLY A 333 3.83 -8.23 13.92
N MET A 334 2.53 -8.09 14.20
CA MET A 334 1.80 -6.83 14.03
C MET A 334 2.32 -5.74 14.98
N PHE A 335 2.77 -6.12 16.16
CA PHE A 335 3.42 -5.23 17.13
C PHE A 335 4.88 -5.65 17.26
N LEU A 336 5.77 -4.69 17.15
CA LEU A 336 7.21 -4.89 17.27
C LEU A 336 7.59 -5.04 18.74
N THR A 337 8.54 -5.91 19.03
CA THR A 337 9.17 -5.92 20.36
C THR A 337 10.08 -4.69 20.52
N PRO A 338 10.41 -4.28 21.76
CA PRO A 338 11.34 -3.17 21.99
C PRO A 338 12.69 -3.34 21.26
N GLN A 339 13.21 -4.57 21.22
CA GLN A 339 14.44 -4.89 20.48
C GLN A 339 14.26 -4.71 18.97
N GLN A 340 13.10 -5.09 18.43
CA GLN A 340 12.80 -4.90 17.01
C GLN A 340 12.63 -3.41 16.68
N GLN A 341 11.98 -2.61 17.53
CA GLN A 341 11.87 -1.17 17.35
C GLN A 341 13.26 -0.51 17.31
N ASP A 342 14.13 -0.84 18.27
CA ASP A 342 15.50 -0.32 18.32
C ASP A 342 16.32 -0.73 17.09
N GLN A 343 16.19 -1.99 16.65
CA GLN A 343 16.88 -2.45 15.44
C GLN A 343 16.37 -1.73 14.18
N VAL A 344 15.07 -1.57 14.00
CA VAL A 344 14.52 -0.82 12.84
C VAL A 344 15.00 0.62 12.85
N LYS A 345 14.98 1.28 14.01
CA LYS A 345 15.45 2.65 14.16
C LYS A 345 16.95 2.79 13.86
N THR A 346 17.77 1.94 14.47
CA THR A 346 19.23 1.97 14.32
C THR A 346 19.67 1.63 12.89
N VAL A 347 19.21 0.50 12.35
CA VAL A 347 19.60 0.05 11.02
C VAL A 347 18.90 0.89 9.93
N GLY A 348 17.69 1.37 10.19
CA GLY A 348 17.00 2.35 9.33
C GLY A 348 17.76 3.66 9.22
N ASN A 349 18.25 4.22 10.33
CA ASN A 349 19.11 5.40 10.29
C ASN A 349 20.44 5.12 9.56
N LEU A 350 21.06 3.96 9.76
CA LEU A 350 22.25 3.56 9.01
C LEU A 350 21.99 3.53 7.50
N LEU A 351 20.86 2.96 7.07
CA LEU A 351 20.42 2.99 5.67
C LEU A 351 20.32 4.43 5.15
N MET A 352 19.67 5.30 5.92
CA MET A 352 19.45 6.70 5.54
C MET A 352 20.76 7.47 5.39
N HIS A 353 21.66 7.39 6.38
CA HIS A 353 22.94 8.06 6.33
C HIS A 353 23.86 7.52 5.22
N THR A 354 23.86 6.20 5.01
CA THR A 354 24.71 5.58 3.98
C THR A 354 24.27 5.99 2.57
N TYR A 355 22.96 6.02 2.29
CA TYR A 355 22.46 6.45 0.98
C TYR A 355 22.77 7.92 0.70
N LEU A 356 22.55 8.82 1.69
CA LEU A 356 22.86 10.24 1.52
C LEU A 356 24.36 10.48 1.36
N GLY A 357 25.21 9.75 2.10
CA GLY A 357 26.66 9.83 1.93
C GLY A 357 27.11 9.42 0.53
N LEU A 358 26.55 8.33 0.00
CA LEU A 358 26.80 7.90 -1.39
C LEU A 358 26.27 8.93 -2.41
N ALA A 359 25.11 9.55 -2.14
CA ALA A 359 24.56 10.59 -2.99
C ALA A 359 25.42 11.85 -3.01
N ALA A 360 25.89 12.32 -1.86
CA ALA A 360 26.80 13.46 -1.75
C ALA A 360 28.12 13.18 -2.50
N ALA A 361 28.74 12.03 -2.26
CA ALA A 361 29.98 11.64 -2.93
C ALA A 361 29.83 11.54 -4.46
N ALA A 362 28.70 11.03 -4.95
CA ALA A 362 28.43 11.01 -6.39
C ALA A 362 28.22 12.43 -6.95
N LEU A 363 27.50 13.29 -6.23
CA LEU A 363 27.26 14.67 -6.65
C LEU A 363 28.56 15.48 -6.73
N GLU A 364 29.47 15.32 -5.76
CA GLU A 364 30.81 15.93 -5.76
C GLU A 364 31.64 15.51 -6.98
N GLN A 365 31.41 14.30 -7.50
CA GLN A 365 32.05 13.78 -8.72
C GLN A 365 31.31 14.20 -10.00
N GLY A 366 30.23 14.98 -9.90
CA GLY A 366 29.37 15.33 -11.04
C GLY A 366 28.54 14.16 -11.57
N ASP A 367 28.39 13.10 -10.77
CA ASP A 367 27.74 11.85 -11.14
C ASP A 367 26.30 11.79 -10.61
N ARG A 368 25.34 11.58 -11.51
CA ARG A 368 23.92 11.41 -11.18
C ARG A 368 23.61 9.94 -10.92
N LEU A 369 23.93 9.47 -9.71
CA LEU A 369 23.77 8.07 -9.32
C LEU A 369 22.63 7.84 -8.33
N TRP A 370 22.45 8.70 -7.33
CA TRP A 370 21.58 8.42 -6.19
C TRP A 370 20.49 9.46 -6.08
N LYS A 371 19.30 9.11 -6.56
CA LYS A 371 18.17 10.03 -6.62
C LYS A 371 17.48 10.13 -5.27
N ILE A 372 17.45 11.34 -4.72
CA ILE A 372 16.72 11.65 -3.50
C ILE A 372 15.37 12.28 -3.89
N ARG A 373 14.27 11.62 -3.54
CA ARG A 373 12.89 12.09 -3.80
C ARG A 373 12.19 12.38 -2.47
N PRO A 374 11.07 13.13 -2.43
CA PRO A 374 10.30 13.32 -1.20
C PRO A 374 9.86 12.01 -0.50
N LYS A 375 9.74 10.88 -1.23
CA LYS A 375 9.51 9.55 -0.62
C LYS A 375 10.62 9.12 0.35
N TRP A 376 11.83 9.62 0.16
CA TRP A 376 12.95 9.41 1.09
C TRP A 376 12.63 9.95 2.48
N HIS A 377 11.98 11.11 2.55
CA HIS A 377 11.57 11.71 3.81
C HIS A 377 10.41 10.94 4.47
N LEU A 378 9.46 10.44 3.68
CA LEU A 378 8.43 9.54 4.20
C LEU A 378 9.03 8.22 4.73
N LEU A 379 10.08 7.71 4.09
CA LEU A 379 10.83 6.57 4.60
C LEU A 379 11.49 6.89 5.95
N HIS A 380 12.02 8.10 6.11
CA HIS A 380 12.54 8.55 7.40
C HIS A 380 11.46 8.53 8.49
N HIS A 381 10.26 9.05 8.20
CA HIS A 381 9.14 8.98 9.14
C HIS A 381 8.81 7.56 9.57
N LEU A 382 8.84 6.58 8.65
CA LEU A 382 8.64 5.17 9.01
C LEU A 382 9.65 4.69 10.08
N PHE A 383 10.90 5.12 10.01
CA PHE A 383 11.93 4.75 10.98
C PHE A 383 11.85 5.54 12.29
N LEU A 384 11.30 6.75 12.28
CA LEU A 384 11.07 7.53 13.51
C LEU A 384 9.81 7.07 14.24
N GLU A 385 8.80 6.62 13.49
CA GLU A 385 7.53 6.14 14.02
C GLU A 385 7.64 4.78 14.72
N THR A 386 8.80 4.15 14.76
CA THR A 386 9.00 2.98 15.62
C THR A 386 8.93 3.32 17.10
N ASP A 387 9.07 4.59 17.48
CA ASP A 387 8.90 5.05 18.87
C ASP A 387 7.42 5.24 19.26
N ARG A 388 6.45 4.92 18.37
CA ARG A 388 5.02 4.97 18.68
C ARG A 388 4.68 4.05 19.84
N ALA A 389 3.83 4.51 20.73
CA ALA A 389 3.40 3.77 21.93
C ALA A 389 2.78 2.40 21.58
N SER A 390 2.04 2.32 20.46
CA SER A 390 1.44 1.06 19.99
C SER A 390 2.47 0.00 19.58
N ALA A 391 3.70 0.39 19.26
CA ALA A 391 4.70 -0.44 18.59
C ALA A 391 4.21 -1.05 17.27
N TYR A 392 3.22 -0.44 16.61
CA TYR A 392 2.60 -1.00 15.41
C TYR A 392 3.61 -1.13 14.26
N ASN A 393 3.74 -2.35 13.73
CA ASN A 393 4.58 -2.66 12.59
C ASN A 393 3.97 -2.08 11.31
N PHE A 394 4.55 -0.98 10.81
CA PHE A 394 4.10 -0.30 9.61
C PHE A 394 4.15 -1.16 8.34
N HIS A 395 4.79 -2.34 8.34
CA HIS A 395 4.65 -3.31 7.25
C HIS A 395 3.20 -3.75 7.02
N TYR A 396 2.38 -3.79 8.07
CA TYR A 396 0.96 -4.12 7.96
C TYR A 396 0.12 -2.99 7.33
N LEU A 397 0.70 -1.78 7.18
CA LEU A 397 0.11 -0.70 6.38
C LEU A 397 0.45 -0.80 4.90
N SER A 398 1.19 -1.84 4.49
CA SER A 398 1.50 -2.03 3.09
C SER A 398 0.28 -2.41 2.26
N THR A 399 0.28 -2.01 1.00
CA THR A 399 -0.83 -2.23 0.06
C THR A 399 -0.54 -3.35 -0.96
N TRP A 400 0.30 -4.32 -0.60
CA TRP A 400 0.64 -5.47 -1.47
C TRP A 400 -0.58 -6.20 -2.05
N MET A 401 -1.54 -6.52 -1.20
CA MET A 401 -2.76 -7.22 -1.60
C MET A 401 -3.68 -6.31 -2.42
N ASP A 402 -3.68 -5.03 -2.08
CA ASP A 402 -4.55 -4.01 -2.67
C ASP A 402 -4.16 -3.82 -4.14
N GLU A 403 -2.85 -3.70 -4.45
CA GLU A 403 -2.31 -3.60 -5.81
C GLU A 403 -2.71 -4.81 -6.70
N ASP A 404 -2.72 -6.02 -6.15
CA ASP A 404 -3.20 -7.21 -6.86
C ASP A 404 -4.72 -7.20 -7.06
N GLY A 405 -5.46 -6.64 -6.10
CA GLY A 405 -6.91 -6.41 -6.15
C GLY A 405 -7.30 -5.42 -7.25
N VAL A 406 -6.54 -4.33 -7.37
CA VAL A 406 -6.78 -3.24 -8.33
C VAL A 406 -6.84 -3.72 -9.76
N LYS A 407 -5.92 -4.60 -10.17
CA LYS A 407 -5.97 -5.17 -11.53
C LYS A 407 -7.28 -5.92 -11.78
N LYS A 408 -7.80 -6.64 -10.78
CA LYS A 408 -9.07 -7.37 -10.87
C LYS A 408 -10.24 -6.39 -10.95
N TRP A 409 -10.25 -5.35 -10.12
CA TRP A 409 -11.28 -4.30 -10.14
C TRP A 409 -11.28 -3.52 -11.45
N MET A 410 -10.12 -3.18 -11.99
CA MET A 410 -10.01 -2.50 -13.29
C MET A 410 -10.49 -3.38 -14.44
N ASN A 411 -10.24 -4.69 -14.39
CA ASN A 411 -10.79 -5.62 -15.38
C ASN A 411 -12.31 -5.76 -15.26
N LEU A 412 -12.86 -5.68 -14.04
CA LEU A 412 -14.31 -5.65 -13.82
C LEU A 412 -14.91 -4.34 -14.34
N LYS A 413 -14.28 -3.21 -14.04
CA LYS A 413 -14.67 -1.86 -14.49
C LYS A 413 -14.74 -1.74 -16.00
N LYS A 414 -13.79 -2.31 -16.73
CA LYS A 414 -13.79 -2.36 -18.21
C LYS A 414 -15.03 -3.05 -18.81
N LYS A 415 -15.75 -3.85 -18.03
CA LYS A 415 -16.96 -4.57 -18.44
C LYS A 415 -18.26 -3.86 -18.02
N THR A 416 -18.16 -2.63 -17.54
CA THR A 416 -19.29 -1.83 -17.05
C THR A 416 -19.45 -0.57 -17.90
N HIS A 417 -20.65 0.02 -17.90
CA HIS A 417 -20.90 1.26 -18.62
C HIS A 417 -20.07 2.42 -18.03
N PRO A 418 -19.33 3.22 -18.84
CA PRO A 418 -18.38 4.22 -18.35
C PRO A 418 -18.93 5.19 -17.29
N PHE A 419 -20.15 5.69 -17.49
CA PHE A 419 -20.78 6.66 -16.59
C PHE A 419 -21.22 6.08 -15.24
N ARG A 420 -21.41 4.76 -15.15
CA ARG A 420 -21.75 4.07 -13.90
C ARG A 420 -20.66 3.10 -13.47
N ALA A 421 -19.45 3.24 -14.03
CA ALA A 421 -18.46 2.19 -13.98
C ALA A 421 -18.03 1.89 -12.55
N THR A 422 -17.86 2.93 -11.72
CA THR A 422 -17.50 2.78 -10.30
C THR A 422 -18.62 2.06 -9.53
N GLU A 423 -19.84 2.58 -9.57
CA GLU A 423 -21.02 1.99 -8.89
C GLU A 423 -21.26 0.54 -9.32
N ARG A 424 -21.23 0.26 -10.64
CA ARG A 424 -21.38 -1.11 -11.17
C ARG A 424 -20.24 -2.03 -10.77
N THR A 425 -19.01 -1.53 -10.70
CA THR A 425 -17.88 -2.35 -10.27
C THR A 425 -18.02 -2.76 -8.80
N ILE A 426 -18.41 -1.83 -7.93
CA ILE A 426 -18.68 -2.10 -6.51
C ILE A 426 -19.78 -3.15 -6.37
N ASN A 427 -20.92 -2.91 -7.03
CA ASN A 427 -22.07 -3.80 -6.99
C ASN A 427 -21.71 -5.23 -7.48
N ARG A 428 -21.00 -5.36 -8.60
CA ARG A 428 -20.54 -6.66 -9.12
C ARG A 428 -19.50 -7.32 -8.21
N TRP A 429 -18.65 -6.54 -7.56
CA TRP A 429 -17.69 -7.07 -6.60
C TRP A 429 -18.41 -7.65 -5.38
N LEU A 430 -19.41 -6.96 -4.83
CA LEU A 430 -20.25 -7.46 -3.72
C LEU A 430 -21.01 -8.74 -4.08
N LEU A 431 -21.52 -8.87 -5.30
CA LEU A 431 -22.13 -10.13 -5.76
C LEU A 431 -21.13 -11.29 -5.72
N GLY A 432 -19.89 -11.04 -6.14
CA GLY A 432 -18.86 -12.06 -6.22
C GLY A 432 -18.11 -12.33 -4.92
N LEU A 433 -18.38 -11.57 -3.85
CA LEU A 433 -17.66 -11.67 -2.59
C LEU A 433 -18.23 -12.75 -1.67
N ARG A 434 -19.55 -12.75 -1.45
CA ARG A 434 -20.21 -13.70 -0.54
C ARG A 434 -19.88 -15.17 -0.86
N PRO A 435 -20.02 -15.66 -2.11
CA PRO A 435 -19.67 -17.04 -2.44
C PRO A 435 -18.20 -17.41 -2.16
N LYS A 436 -17.29 -16.42 -2.24
CA LYS A 436 -15.87 -16.66 -1.91
C LYS A 436 -15.64 -16.76 -0.41
N LEU A 437 -16.34 -15.93 0.37
CA LEU A 437 -16.26 -16.00 1.83
C LEU A 437 -16.85 -17.30 2.35
N GLU A 438 -17.97 -17.76 1.79
CA GLU A 438 -18.57 -19.05 2.12
C GLU A 438 -17.60 -20.22 1.80
N ALA A 439 -16.91 -20.18 0.66
CA ALA A 439 -15.90 -21.18 0.32
C ALA A 439 -14.70 -21.17 1.28
N ILE A 440 -14.23 -19.99 1.70
CA ILE A 440 -13.15 -19.85 2.68
C ILE A 440 -13.60 -20.36 4.05
N LEU A 441 -14.83 -20.05 4.47
CA LEU A 441 -15.40 -20.53 5.72
C LEU A 441 -15.45 -22.05 5.76
N ALA A 442 -15.91 -22.67 4.67
CA ALA A 442 -15.94 -24.11 4.52
C ALA A 442 -14.54 -24.73 4.65
N GLU A 443 -13.53 -24.17 3.97
CA GLU A 443 -12.13 -24.62 4.08
C GLU A 443 -11.60 -24.49 5.52
N CYS A 444 -11.92 -23.42 6.23
CA CYS A 444 -11.53 -23.22 7.63
C CYS A 444 -12.19 -24.25 8.56
N LEU A 445 -13.49 -24.52 8.35
CA LEU A 445 -14.24 -25.52 9.12
C LEU A 445 -13.77 -26.95 8.86
N GLU A 446 -13.28 -27.26 7.65
CA GLU A 446 -12.67 -28.55 7.35
C GLU A 446 -11.30 -28.71 8.05
N LYS A 447 -10.49 -27.66 8.09
CA LYS A 447 -9.19 -27.68 8.76
C LYS A 447 -9.27 -27.69 10.27
N SER A 448 -10.27 -27.04 10.86
CA SER A 448 -10.48 -27.13 12.31
C SER A 448 -10.79 -28.56 12.75
N LYS A 449 -11.45 -29.35 11.90
CA LYS A 449 -11.69 -30.78 12.14
C LYS A 449 -10.42 -31.63 12.03
N SER A 450 -9.46 -31.26 11.17
CA SER A 450 -8.23 -32.04 10.98
C SER A 450 -7.17 -31.84 12.08
N ARG A 451 -7.43 -30.98 13.09
CA ARG A 451 -6.47 -30.53 14.11
C ARG A 451 -5.19 -29.90 13.54
N GLU A 452 -5.17 -29.56 12.24
CA GLU A 452 -4.08 -28.77 11.70
C GLU A 452 -4.20 -27.34 12.25
N PRO A 453 -3.11 -26.76 12.79
CA PRO A 453 -3.15 -25.37 13.25
C PRO A 453 -3.53 -24.48 12.07
N LEU A 454 -4.68 -23.81 12.19
CA LEU A 454 -5.09 -22.78 11.25
C LEU A 454 -4.01 -21.70 11.24
N LYS A 455 -3.35 -21.50 10.10
CA LYS A 455 -2.57 -20.28 9.91
C LYS A 455 -3.57 -19.11 9.97
N PRO A 456 -3.42 -18.14 10.87
CA PRO A 456 -4.28 -16.96 10.86
C PRO A 456 -4.17 -16.29 9.50
N ARG A 457 -5.26 -16.31 8.72
CA ARG A 457 -5.21 -15.96 7.29
C ARG A 457 -5.63 -14.54 7.00
N VAL A 458 -6.37 -13.87 7.89
CA VAL A 458 -6.88 -12.53 7.60
C VAL A 458 -7.07 -11.75 8.90
N PHE A 459 -6.34 -10.64 9.05
CA PHE A 459 -6.90 -9.46 9.71
C PHE A 459 -7.57 -8.67 8.60
N VAL A 460 -8.89 -8.52 8.65
CA VAL A 460 -9.61 -7.81 7.59
C VAL A 460 -9.38 -6.32 7.75
N CYS A 461 -8.42 -5.79 6.99
CA CYS A 461 -8.41 -4.39 6.63
C CYS A 461 -9.61 -4.13 5.71
N PHE A 462 -10.56 -3.33 6.17
CA PHE A 462 -11.64 -2.85 5.32
C PHE A 462 -11.11 -1.82 4.34
N PHE A 463 -11.40 -2.05 3.06
CA PHE A 463 -10.91 -1.26 1.94
C PHE A 463 -11.82 -0.07 1.70
N LEU A 464 -11.25 1.13 1.58
CA LEU A 464 -11.90 2.22 0.88
C LEU A 464 -11.62 2.03 -0.62
N LEU A 465 -12.63 1.65 -1.41
CA LEU A 465 -12.48 1.41 -2.85
C LEU A 465 -12.77 2.71 -3.63
N VAL A 466 -11.74 3.43 -4.07
CA VAL A 466 -11.91 4.63 -4.92
C VAL A 466 -11.42 4.33 -6.34
N LEU A 467 -12.32 3.93 -7.24
CA LEU A 467 -11.93 3.59 -8.62
C LEU A 467 -11.93 4.81 -9.54
N GLY A 468 -10.78 5.45 -9.77
CA GLY A 468 -10.65 6.67 -10.59
C GLY A 468 -11.47 6.75 -11.87
N ALA A 469 -12.15 7.89 -12.09
CA ALA A 469 -12.76 8.20 -13.37
C ALA A 469 -11.66 8.38 -14.44
N LYS A 470 -11.89 7.89 -15.67
CA LYS A 470 -11.06 8.33 -16.81
C LYS A 470 -11.50 9.75 -17.15
N THR A 471 -10.62 10.72 -16.97
CA THR A 471 -10.78 12.03 -17.60
C THR A 471 -10.60 11.84 -19.12
N GLN A 472 -11.53 12.37 -19.92
CA GLN A 472 -11.30 12.44 -21.36
C GLN A 472 -10.29 13.56 -21.58
N ASN A 473 -9.15 13.25 -22.19
CA ASN A 473 -8.22 14.30 -22.61
C ASN A 473 -8.92 15.14 -23.69
N PRO A 474 -8.87 16.48 -23.61
CA PRO A 474 -9.32 17.32 -24.70
C PRO A 474 -8.53 17.00 -25.98
N PRO A 475 -9.18 17.05 -27.16
CA PRO A 475 -8.51 16.75 -28.42
C PRO A 475 -7.37 17.74 -28.69
N GLY A 476 -6.14 17.23 -28.83
CA GLY A 476 -4.95 18.01 -29.20
C GLY A 476 -3.79 17.99 -28.20
N LEU A 477 -4.02 17.57 -26.95
CA LEU A 477 -2.95 17.39 -25.96
C LEU A 477 -2.32 16.01 -26.09
N LYS A 478 -0.98 15.95 -26.18
CA LYS A 478 -0.22 14.69 -26.11
C LYS A 478 -0.66 13.94 -24.85
N PRO A 479 -0.81 12.60 -24.89
CA PRO A 479 -1.16 11.83 -23.72
C PRO A 479 -0.02 11.94 -22.69
N HIS A 480 -0.10 12.93 -21.81
CA HIS A 480 0.53 12.84 -20.50
C HIS A 480 -0.10 11.62 -19.83
N GLU A 481 0.75 10.77 -19.26
CA GLU A 481 0.41 9.47 -18.68
C GLU A 481 -1.00 9.46 -18.08
N THR A 482 -1.96 8.86 -18.79
CA THR A 482 -3.30 8.61 -18.26
C THR A 482 -3.15 7.66 -17.07
N THR A 483 -3.02 8.23 -15.88
CA THR A 483 -2.93 7.49 -14.64
C THR A 483 -4.34 7.08 -14.29
N ASN A 484 -4.62 5.78 -14.34
CA ASN A 484 -5.81 5.26 -13.68
C ASN A 484 -5.63 5.57 -12.19
N PHE A 485 -6.59 6.25 -11.54
CA PHE A 485 -6.55 6.39 -10.10
C PHE A 485 -6.78 5.02 -9.47
N VAL A 486 -5.97 4.72 -8.46
CA VAL A 486 -5.95 3.47 -7.73
C VAL A 486 -6.01 3.79 -6.26
#